data_AF-A0A521PN84-F1
#
_entry.id   AF-A0A521PN84-F1
#
_cell.length_a   1.000
_cell.length_b   1.000
_cell.length_c   1.000
_cell.angle_alpha   90.00
_cell.angle_beta   90.00
_cell.angle_gamma   90.00
#
_symmetry.space_group_name_H-M   'P 1'
#
loop_
_entity.id
_entity.type
_entity.pdbx_description
1 polymer ?
#
loop_
_entity_poly.entity_id
_entity_poly.type
_entity_poly.pdbx_seq_one_letter_code
_entity_poly.pdbx_strand_id
1 'polypeptide(L)'
;RHFNKVTLDAYSSDPQLNNPGLQYATDKTLASRDYFDLTASWTMRDNLNFRAGVNNIFDKDPPLNGSSNCPTGPCNGNTWAQVYDALGRYLFIGLTADF
;
A
#
# COMPACT_ATOMS: atom_id res chain seq x y z
N ARG A 1 1.34 6.34 -6.87
CA ARG A 1 0.66 5.02 -6.98
C ARG A 1 -0.84 5.20 -6.68
N HIS A 2 -1.74 4.55 -7.42
CA HIS A 2 -3.19 4.60 -7.19
C HIS A 2 -3.75 3.19 -7.03
N PHE A 3 -4.62 2.99 -6.04
CA PHE A 3 -5.35 1.76 -5.78
C PHE A 3 -6.85 2.03 -5.85
N ASN A 4 -7.53 1.32 -6.75
CA ASN A 4 -8.97 1.41 -6.89
C ASN A 4 -9.69 0.79 -5.69
N LYS A 5 -10.94 1.19 -5.50
CA LYS A 5 -11.84 0.54 -4.54
C LYS A 5 -11.99 -0.93 -4.91
N VAL A 6 -11.85 -1.81 -3.93
CA VAL A 6 -12.07 -3.26 -4.11
C VAL A 6 -13.17 -3.75 -3.17
N THR A 7 -13.91 -4.75 -3.63
CA THR A 7 -14.98 -5.41 -2.87
C THR A 7 -14.51 -6.80 -2.48
N LEU A 8 -14.89 -7.24 -1.29
CA LEU A 8 -14.59 -8.58 -0.81
C LEU A 8 -15.19 -9.66 -1.73
N ASP A 9 -14.41 -10.67 -2.07
CA ASP A 9 -14.75 -11.82 -2.92
C ASP A 9 -15.93 -12.64 -2.37
N ALA A 10 -16.11 -12.69 -1.05
CA ALA A 10 -17.28 -13.29 -0.39
C ALA A 10 -18.63 -12.69 -0.82
N TYR A 11 -18.65 -11.49 -1.44
CA TYR A 11 -19.84 -10.86 -2.03
C TYR A 11 -20.01 -11.14 -3.53
N SER A 12 -19.15 -11.96 -4.14
CA SER A 12 -19.25 -12.34 -5.55
C SER A 12 -20.54 -13.13 -5.83
N SER A 13 -21.06 -13.06 -7.06
CA SER A 13 -22.17 -13.91 -7.51
C SER A 13 -21.75 -15.34 -7.83
N ASP A 14 -20.45 -15.62 -7.86
CA ASP A 14 -19.92 -16.96 -8.09
C ASP A 14 -20.14 -17.86 -6.85
N PRO A 15 -20.85 -19.00 -6.96
CA PRO A 15 -21.08 -19.91 -5.84
C PRO A 15 -19.81 -20.45 -5.17
N GLN A 16 -18.66 -20.47 -5.85
CA GLN A 16 -17.40 -20.94 -5.28
C GLN A 16 -16.70 -19.88 -4.41
N LEU A 17 -17.05 -18.61 -4.58
CA LEU A 17 -16.47 -17.48 -3.85
C LEU A 17 -17.47 -16.86 -2.86
N ASN A 18 -18.77 -16.95 -3.13
CA ASN A 18 -19.81 -16.41 -2.26
C ASN A 18 -19.84 -17.14 -0.92
N ASN A 19 -19.54 -16.43 0.17
CA ASN A 19 -19.60 -16.98 1.52
C ASN A 19 -20.34 -16.04 2.47
N PRO A 20 -21.66 -16.26 2.68
CA PRO A 20 -22.47 -15.43 3.57
C PRO A 20 -21.97 -15.37 5.01
N GLY A 21 -21.21 -16.37 5.47
CA GLY A 21 -20.63 -16.41 6.82
C GLY A 21 -19.49 -15.40 7.04
N LEU A 22 -18.95 -14.81 5.97
CA LEU A 22 -17.85 -13.83 6.01
C LEU A 22 -18.29 -12.44 5.53
N GLN A 23 -19.57 -12.24 5.22
CA GLN A 23 -20.12 -10.98 4.71
C GLN A 23 -20.36 -9.96 5.82
N TYR A 24 -19.28 -9.48 6.44
CA TYR A 24 -19.35 -8.39 7.41
C TYR A 24 -19.45 -7.04 6.69
N ALA A 25 -20.30 -6.14 7.19
CA ALA A 25 -20.48 -4.81 6.59
C ALA A 25 -19.21 -3.95 6.67
N THR A 26 -18.39 -4.15 7.72
CA THR A 26 -17.10 -3.47 7.91
C THR A 26 -16.07 -3.83 6.85
N ASP A 27 -16.16 -5.05 6.29
CA ASP A 27 -15.12 -5.63 5.42
C ASP A 27 -15.57 -5.66 3.96
N LYS A 28 -16.76 -5.13 3.70
CA LYS A 28 -17.41 -5.20 2.40
C LYS A 28 -16.55 -4.58 1.29
N THR A 29 -15.96 -3.42 1.56
CA THR A 29 -15.14 -2.73 0.57
C THR A 29 -13.97 -1.99 1.20
N LEU A 30 -12.81 -2.07 0.56
CA LEU A 30 -11.70 -1.17 0.83
C LEU A 30 -11.80 0.01 -0.13
N ALA A 31 -11.87 1.22 0.43
CA ALA A 31 -11.93 2.45 -0.35
C ALA A 31 -10.63 2.68 -1.14
N SER A 32 -10.73 3.43 -2.24
CA SER A 32 -9.57 3.78 -3.06
C SER A 32 -8.50 4.54 -2.25
N ARG A 33 -7.26 4.41 -2.69
CA ARG A 33 -6.10 5.07 -2.07
C ARG A 33 -5.16 5.63 -3.13
N ASP A 34 -4.62 6.80 -2.81
CA ASP A 34 -3.71 7.55 -3.68
C ASP A 34 -2.46 7.86 -2.88
N TYR A 35 -1.34 7.31 -3.32
CA TYR A 35 -0.04 7.60 -2.76
C TYR A 35 0.73 8.46 -3.74
N PHE A 36 1.28 9.57 -3.25
CA PHE A 36 2.15 10.42 -4.02
C PHE A 36 3.57 10.22 -3.53
N ASP A 37 4.43 9.79 -4.45
CA ASP A 37 5.82 9.49 -4.20
C ASP A 37 6.64 10.47 -5.04
N LEU A 38 7.63 11.12 -4.43
CA LEU A 38 8.52 12.08 -5.09
C LEU A 38 9.94 11.57 -4.95
N THR A 39 10.65 11.46 -6.07
CA THR A 39 12.08 11.12 -6.09
C THR A 39 12.81 12.15 -6.91
N ALA A 40 13.89 12.69 -6.35
CA ALA A 40 14.83 13.56 -7.02
C ALA A 40 16.18 12.84 -7.13
N SER A 41 16.80 12.91 -8.29
CA SER A 41 18.17 12.45 -8.50
C SER A 41 18.98 13.51 -9.21
N TRP A 42 20.18 13.77 -8.71
CA TRP A 42 21.10 14.75 -9.24
C TRP A 42 22.49 14.14 -9.39
N THR A 43 22.99 14.12 -10.62
CA THR A 43 24.38 13.82 -10.94
C THR A 43 25.21 15.08 -10.72
N MET A 44 25.98 15.13 -9.62
CA MET A 44 26.81 16.29 -9.29
C MET A 44 28.10 16.33 -10.14
N ARG A 45 28.67 15.15 -10.41
CA ARG A 45 29.84 14.92 -11.29
C ARG A 45 29.61 13.62 -12.03
N ASP A 46 30.35 13.36 -13.11
CA ASP A 46 30.21 12.14 -13.93
C ASP A 46 30.33 10.83 -13.13
N ASN A 47 30.93 10.90 -11.94
CA ASN A 47 31.21 9.79 -11.03
C ASN A 47 30.37 9.81 -9.75
N LEU A 48 29.49 10.80 -9.54
CA LEU A 48 28.75 10.98 -8.29
C LEU A 48 27.27 11.27 -8.55
N ASN A 49 26.43 10.30 -8.19
CA ASN A 49 24.98 10.41 -8.26
C ASN A 49 24.40 10.51 -6.85
N PHE A 50 23.63 11.58 -6.61
CA PHE A 50 22.86 11.77 -5.40
C PHE A 50 21.38 11.52 -5.68
N ARG A 51 20.73 10.70 -4.87
CA ARG A 51 19.29 10.44 -4.95
C ARG A 51 18.64 10.69 -3.60
N ALA A 52 17.55 11.44 -3.58
CA ALA A 52 16.69 11.58 -2.41
C ALA A 52 15.23 11.37 -2.83
N GLY A 53 14.40 10.87 -1.93
CA GLY A 53 12.99 10.74 -2.21
C GLY A 53 12.14 10.55 -0.96
N VAL A 54 10.85 10.73 -1.16
CA VAL A 54 9.80 10.59 -0.17
C VAL A 54 8.67 9.79 -0.79
N ASN A 55 8.35 8.66 -0.18
CA ASN A 55 7.13 7.92 -0.47
C ASN A 55 6.03 8.39 0.48
N ASN A 56 4.79 8.40 -0.02
CA ASN A 56 3.61 8.81 0.74
C ASN A 56 3.72 10.23 1.35
N ILE A 57 3.93 11.24 0.50
CA ILE A 57 4.13 12.65 0.92
C ILE A 57 2.97 13.16 1.79
N PHE A 58 1.73 12.78 1.45
CA PHE A 58 0.52 13.21 2.15
C PHE A 58 0.16 12.36 3.37
N ASP A 59 1.01 11.40 3.76
CA ASP A 59 0.82 10.59 4.96
C ASP A 59 -0.54 9.87 4.97
N LYS A 60 -0.90 9.26 3.83
CA LYS A 60 -2.19 8.60 3.68
C LYS A 60 -2.13 7.23 4.37
N ASP A 61 -2.96 7.06 5.39
CA ASP A 61 -3.05 5.80 6.11
C ASP A 61 -3.62 4.68 5.23
N PRO A 62 -3.10 3.45 5.39
CA PRO A 62 -3.61 2.31 4.67
C PRO A 62 -5.05 2.00 5.12
N PRO A 63 -5.90 1.43 4.25
CA PRO A 63 -7.24 1.06 4.64
C PRO A 63 -7.18 -0.06 5.69
N LEU A 64 -7.98 0.11 6.74
CA LEU A 64 -8.15 -0.91 7.77
C LEU A 64 -9.23 -1.89 7.32
N ASN A 65 -9.01 -3.17 7.61
CA ASN A 65 -10.01 -4.21 7.49
C ASN A 65 -10.53 -4.61 8.87
N GLY A 66 -11.73 -5.14 8.94
CA GLY A 66 -12.21 -5.79 10.15
C GLY A 66 -11.48 -7.11 10.38
N SER A 67 -11.31 -7.44 11.65
CA SER A 67 -10.59 -8.61 12.13
C SER A 67 -11.03 -9.93 11.48
N SER A 68 -12.26 -10.01 10.96
CA SER A 68 -12.84 -11.25 10.44
C SER A 68 -12.31 -11.66 9.06
N ASN A 69 -11.84 -10.69 8.25
CA ASN A 69 -11.39 -10.97 6.89
C ASN A 69 -9.91 -10.62 6.67
N CYS A 70 -9.11 -10.67 7.75
CA CYS A 70 -7.66 -10.46 7.81
C CYS A 70 -6.94 -11.81 7.97
N PRO A 71 -6.64 -12.56 6.90
CA PRO A 71 -5.91 -13.81 7.04
C PRO A 71 -4.48 -13.57 7.54
N THR A 72 -4.04 -14.38 8.51
CA THR A 72 -2.70 -14.32 9.11
C THR A 72 -1.62 -14.46 8.03
N GLY A 73 -0.77 -13.45 7.90
CA GLY A 73 0.33 -13.42 6.91
C GLY A 73 0.27 -12.18 6.02
N PRO A 74 -0.53 -12.17 4.94
CA PRO A 74 -0.63 -11.02 4.03
C PRO A 74 -1.32 -9.81 4.67
N CYS A 75 -2.12 -10.03 5.72
CA CYS A 75 -2.72 -8.98 6.53
C CYS A 75 -1.97 -8.88 7.88
N ASN A 76 -1.52 -7.67 8.23
CA ASN A 76 -0.77 -7.35 9.44
C ASN A 76 -1.35 -6.07 10.05
N GLY A 77 -1.71 -6.10 11.34
CA GLY A 77 -2.28 -4.94 12.03
C GLY A 77 -3.59 -4.45 11.39
N ASN A 78 -4.43 -5.37 10.89
CA ASN A 78 -5.66 -5.08 10.15
C ASN A 78 -5.45 -4.31 8.82
N THR A 79 -4.27 -4.42 8.21
CA THR A 79 -4.02 -3.84 6.89
C THR A 79 -3.14 -4.73 6.03
N TRP A 80 -3.21 -4.56 4.70
CA TRP A 80 -2.36 -5.29 3.76
C TRP A 80 -1.05 -4.54 3.51
N ALA A 81 -0.10 -4.70 4.44
CA ALA A 81 1.21 -4.05 4.38
C ALA A 81 2.06 -4.39 3.14
N GLN A 82 1.71 -5.46 2.42
CA GLN A 82 2.33 -5.81 1.14
C GLN A 82 1.85 -4.93 -0.02
N VAL A 83 0.65 -4.38 0.07
CA VAL A 83 0.00 -3.61 -1.00
C VAL A 83 -0.01 -2.12 -0.66
N TYR A 84 -0.29 -1.79 0.60
CA TYR A 84 -0.39 -0.42 1.10
C TYR A 84 0.85 -0.03 1.91
N ASP A 85 1.14 1.27 1.95
CA ASP A 85 2.24 1.80 2.75
C ASP A 85 1.85 1.82 4.24
N ALA A 86 2.22 0.77 4.97
CA ALA A 86 1.87 0.60 6.38
C ALA A 86 2.73 1.44 7.33
N LEU A 87 3.90 1.93 6.86
CA LEU A 87 4.82 2.73 7.65
C LEU A 87 4.56 4.24 7.51
N GLY A 88 3.59 4.63 6.67
CA GLY A 88 3.27 6.04 6.42
C GLY A 88 4.28 6.70 5.49
N ARG A 89 4.74 7.91 5.83
CA ARG A 89 5.74 8.64 5.05
C ARG A 89 7.15 8.07 5.22
N TYR A 90 7.76 7.62 4.13
CA TYR A 90 9.13 7.08 4.12
C TYR A 90 10.08 7.99 3.35
N LEU A 91 11.14 8.48 4.02
CA LEU A 91 12.20 9.29 3.40
C LEU A 91 13.45 8.44 3.16
N PHE A 92 14.06 8.59 1.99
CA PHE A 92 15.32 7.94 1.66
C PHE A 92 16.30 8.91 1.01
N ILE A 93 17.59 8.68 1.28
CA ILE A 93 18.71 9.39 0.70
C ILE A 93 19.78 8.34 0.34
N GLY A 94 20.35 8.47 -0.86
CA GLY A 94 21.38 7.58 -1.38
C GLY A 94 22.43 8.37 -2.15
N LEU A 95 23.68 7.92 -2.04
CA LEU A 95 24.81 8.46 -2.78
C LEU A 95 25.54 7.29 -3.43
N THR A 96 25.75 7.38 -4.74
CA THR A 96 26.43 6.36 -5.54
C THR A 96 27.66 6.99 -6.18
N ALA A 97 28.80 6.30 -6.05
CA ALA A 97 30.06 6.70 -6.65
C ALA A 97 30.54 5.61 -7.61
N ASP A 98 30.82 5.99 -8.85
CA ASP A 98 31.33 5.10 -9.89
C ASP A 98 32.82 5.42 -10.17
N PHE A 99 33.68 4.42 -10.01
CA PHE A 99 35.16 4.52 -10.08
C PHE A 99 35.72 3.89 -11.35
#